data_AF-A0A9P1IU16-F1
#
_entry.id   AF-A0A9P1IU16-F1
#
_cell.length_a   1.000
_cell.length_b   1.000
_cell.length_c   1.000
_cell.angle_alpha   90.00
_cell.angle_beta   90.00
_cell.angle_gamma   90.00
#
_symmetry.space_group_name_H-M   'P 1'
#
loop_
_entity.id
_entity.type
_entity.pdbx_description
1 polymer ?
#
loop_
_entity_poly.entity_id
_entity_poly.type
_entity_poly.pdbx_seq_one_letter_code
_entity_poly.pdbx_strand_id
1 'polypeptide(L)'
;MHRVLSIFALFLVSTSLAQFQDSCPDTTYTAIQKCYQTYFAGYNMTMTDTIPEYWKDDGLHIQPYVCQLANSLVSCLAPYQCMGPNAYVHFNAANATQAQDYWIDLAVSNYQCGVGYNLTMTEFYCMAFCRDRYTPDLDACDAQVNVDVAGGMNVCAAMQKDYNCQAKIYSNCCDTNAGVYICNVNLAGTNAVDPTCSNAGLLSCPQPK
;
A
#
# COMPACT_ATOMS: atom_id res chain seq x y z
N MET A 1 7.46 -4.86 9.56
CA MET A 1 6.28 -5.12 8.68
C MET A 1 6.22 -4.30 7.39
N HIS A 2 6.67 -3.04 7.33
CA HIS A 2 6.56 -2.25 6.09
C HIS A 2 7.52 -2.64 4.95
N ARG A 3 8.69 -3.25 5.24
CA ARG A 3 9.58 -3.75 4.16
C ARG A 3 9.11 -5.01 3.44
N VAL A 4 8.12 -5.73 3.97
CA VAL A 4 7.67 -6.99 3.35
C VAL A 4 6.71 -6.74 2.17
N LEU A 5 6.29 -5.48 1.92
CA LEU A 5 5.43 -5.11 0.79
C LEU A 5 5.80 -3.81 0.05
N SER A 6 6.91 -3.14 0.38
CA SER A 6 7.43 -1.99 -0.39
C SER A 6 8.16 -2.39 -1.68
N ILE A 7 7.51 -3.16 -2.56
CA ILE A 7 7.82 -3.12 -3.99
C ILE A 7 6.48 -2.99 -4.71
N PHE A 8 5.98 -1.76 -4.82
CA PHE A 8 5.05 -1.33 -5.86
C PHE A 8 5.54 0.02 -6.40
N ALA A 9 6.80 0.03 -6.84
CA ALA A 9 7.28 1.08 -7.72
C ALA A 9 6.99 0.64 -9.17
N LEU A 10 5.70 0.58 -9.52
CA LEU A 10 5.32 0.68 -10.93
C LEU A 10 5.71 2.09 -11.36
N PHE A 11 6.90 2.19 -11.95
CA PHE A 11 7.32 3.31 -12.77
C PHE A 11 6.30 3.45 -13.90
N LEU A 12 5.23 4.20 -13.67
CA LEU A 12 4.61 4.97 -14.73
C LEU A 12 5.70 5.94 -15.20
N VAL A 13 6.43 5.54 -16.25
CA VAL A 13 7.32 6.44 -16.98
C VAL A 13 6.44 7.46 -17.70
N SER A 14 6.02 8.47 -16.95
CA SER A 14 5.69 9.78 -17.48
C SER A 14 6.76 10.72 -16.94
N THR A 15 7.74 11.02 -17.79
CA THR A 15 8.72 12.11 -17.59
C THR A 15 8.01 13.45 -17.69
N SER A 16 7.20 13.71 -16.69
CA SER A 16 6.73 15.01 -16.22
C SER A 16 6.83 14.90 -14.71
N LEU A 17 7.41 15.89 -14.04
CA LEU A 17 7.27 16.04 -12.59
C LEU A 17 5.75 16.09 -12.31
N ALA A 18 5.13 14.94 -12.05
CA ALA A 18 3.72 14.84 -11.79
C ALA A 18 3.53 15.51 -10.43
N GLN A 19 3.12 16.77 -10.45
CA GLN A 19 2.63 17.42 -9.25
C GLN A 19 1.38 16.66 -8.85
N PHE A 20 1.33 16.16 -7.62
CA PHE A 20 0.11 15.50 -7.15
C PHE A 20 -1.05 16.49 -7.23
N GLN A 21 -2.22 15.99 -7.63
CA GLN A 21 -3.40 16.84 -7.86
C GLN A 21 -4.27 16.98 -6.60
N ASP A 22 -3.99 16.22 -5.55
CA ASP A 22 -4.68 16.33 -4.27
C ASP A 22 -4.27 17.62 -3.54
N SER A 23 -5.22 18.26 -2.88
CA SER A 23 -4.94 19.46 -2.09
C SER A 23 -6.02 19.67 -1.04
N CYS A 24 -5.57 19.90 0.20
CA CYS A 24 -6.44 20.31 1.30
C CYS A 24 -6.27 21.80 1.60
N PRO A 25 -7.29 22.47 2.18
CA PRO A 25 -7.09 23.77 2.81
C PRO A 25 -6.08 23.70 3.96
N ASP A 26 -5.31 24.77 4.19
CA ASP A 26 -4.26 24.81 5.24
C ASP A 26 -4.77 24.40 6.65
N THR A 27 -5.98 24.81 7.00
CA THR A 27 -6.63 24.45 8.26
C THR A 27 -6.89 22.95 8.39
N THR A 28 -7.10 22.28 7.26
CA THR A 28 -7.32 20.83 7.18
C THR A 28 -6.00 20.09 7.35
N TYR A 29 -4.89 20.56 6.78
CA TYR A 29 -3.57 19.97 7.02
C TYR A 29 -3.17 19.99 8.49
N THR A 30 -3.46 21.08 9.22
CA THR A 30 -3.21 21.13 10.66
C THR A 30 -4.00 20.06 11.43
N ALA A 31 -5.23 19.78 11.01
CA ALA A 31 -6.06 18.75 11.63
C ALA A 31 -5.59 17.33 11.29
N ILE A 32 -5.23 17.08 10.03
CA ILE A 32 -4.62 15.82 9.57
C ILE A 32 -3.31 15.57 10.32
N GLN A 33 -2.45 16.59 10.46
CA GLN A 33 -1.17 16.48 11.18
C GLN A 33 -1.35 16.02 12.62
N LYS A 34 -2.40 16.48 13.32
CA LYS A 34 -2.74 16.00 14.67
C LYS A 34 -3.12 14.52 14.72
N CYS A 35 -3.78 14.00 13.67
CA CYS A 35 -4.06 12.57 13.55
C CYS A 35 -2.74 11.77 13.50
N TYR A 36 -1.79 12.20 12.66
CA TYR A 36 -0.49 11.53 12.57
C TYR A 36 0.36 11.70 13.83
N GLN A 37 0.34 12.86 14.49
CA GLN A 37 1.00 13.05 15.79
C GLN A 37 0.53 12.03 16.82
N THR A 38 -0.78 11.77 16.88
CA THR A 38 -1.36 10.77 17.77
C THR A 38 -0.94 9.34 17.37
N TYR A 39 -0.98 9.04 16.07
CA TYR A 39 -0.54 7.75 15.54
C TYR A 39 0.93 7.45 15.89
N PHE A 40 1.83 8.39 15.63
CA PHE A 40 3.26 8.25 15.91
C PHE A 40 3.57 8.22 17.41
N ALA A 41 2.83 8.96 18.23
CA ALA A 41 2.96 8.87 19.68
C ALA A 41 2.69 7.45 20.20
N GLY A 42 1.79 6.70 19.55
CA GLY A 42 1.55 5.28 19.85
C GLY A 42 2.79 4.39 19.64
N TYR A 43 3.72 4.77 18.78
CA TYR A 43 5.00 4.07 18.58
C TYR A 43 6.14 4.63 19.44
N ASN A 44 5.83 5.52 20.39
CA ASN A 44 6.81 6.34 21.11
C ASN A 44 7.68 7.20 20.17
N MET A 45 7.10 7.66 19.07
CA MET A 45 7.74 8.57 18.11
C MET A 45 7.13 9.95 18.21
N THR A 46 7.93 10.97 17.93
CA THR A 46 7.46 12.36 17.89
C THR A 46 7.41 12.82 16.44
N MET A 47 6.26 13.35 16.01
CA MET A 47 6.11 14.06 14.75
C MET A 47 5.87 15.53 15.07
N THR A 48 6.79 16.41 14.69
CA THR A 48 6.56 17.86 14.77
C THR A 48 5.83 18.31 13.52
N ASP A 49 6.59 18.50 12.44
CA ASP A 49 6.25 18.95 11.10
C ASP A 49 6.79 17.99 10.03
N THR A 50 7.64 17.04 10.45
CA THR A 50 8.27 16.04 9.58
C THR A 50 7.72 14.67 9.93
N ILE A 51 7.16 13.98 8.94
CA ILE A 51 6.72 12.60 9.10
C ILE A 51 7.94 11.71 9.42
N PRO A 52 7.97 11.01 10.57
CA PRO A 52 9.10 10.19 10.93
C PRO A 52 9.22 8.97 10.01
N GLU A 53 10.45 8.65 9.62
CA GLU A 53 10.76 7.34 9.09
C GLU A 53 10.52 6.28 10.16
N TYR A 54 9.61 5.34 9.89
CA TYR A 54 9.24 4.31 10.86
C TYR A 54 9.27 2.91 10.24
N TRP A 55 10.26 2.14 10.66
CA TRP A 55 10.44 0.75 10.22
C TRP A 55 10.82 -0.07 11.44
N LYS A 56 9.83 -0.71 12.04
CA LYS A 56 10.06 -1.74 13.04
C LYS A 56 9.65 -3.10 12.51
N ASP A 57 10.53 -4.06 12.74
CA ASP A 57 10.29 -5.46 12.42
C ASP A 57 10.08 -6.23 13.71
N ASP A 58 8.93 -5.95 14.33
CA ASP A 58 8.52 -6.58 15.57
C ASP A 58 7.71 -7.87 15.28
N GLY A 59 7.69 -8.37 14.04
CA GLY A 59 6.97 -9.59 13.65
C GLY A 59 5.45 -9.54 13.89
N LEU A 60 4.80 -10.70 13.87
CA LEU A 60 3.33 -10.81 13.89
C LEU A 60 2.69 -10.43 15.23
N HIS A 61 3.41 -10.61 16.34
CA HIS A 61 2.83 -10.43 17.68
C HIS A 61 2.43 -8.97 17.99
N ILE A 62 3.05 -8.00 17.32
CA ILE A 62 2.67 -6.58 17.46
C ILE A 62 1.52 -6.18 16.54
N GLN A 63 1.14 -7.02 15.57
CA GLN A 63 0.14 -6.67 14.54
C GLN A 63 -1.21 -6.21 15.12
N PRO A 64 -1.76 -6.80 16.20
CA PRO A 64 -2.98 -6.27 16.82
C PRO A 64 -2.83 -4.81 17.28
N TYR A 65 -1.68 -4.46 17.84
CA TYR A 65 -1.38 -3.10 18.29
C TYR A 65 -1.17 -2.15 17.11
N VAL A 66 -0.43 -2.58 16.09
CA VAL A 66 -0.26 -1.83 14.83
C VAL A 66 -1.63 -1.51 14.22
N CYS A 67 -2.54 -2.49 14.18
CA CYS A 67 -3.87 -2.29 13.63
C CYS A 67 -4.78 -1.43 14.50
N GLN A 68 -4.63 -1.46 15.82
CA GLN A 68 -5.31 -0.52 16.70
C GLN A 68 -4.93 0.93 16.36
N LEU A 69 -3.62 1.20 16.17
CA LEU A 69 -3.12 2.53 15.82
C LEU A 69 -3.55 2.94 14.40
N ALA A 70 -3.41 2.05 13.43
CA ALA A 70 -3.81 2.30 12.04
C ALA A 70 -5.31 2.58 11.92
N ASN A 71 -6.16 1.79 12.58
CA ASN A 71 -7.62 2.00 12.55
C ASN A 71 -8.02 3.33 13.23
N SER A 72 -7.31 3.72 14.29
CA SER A 72 -7.49 5.03 14.92
C SER A 72 -7.09 6.18 13.98
N LEU A 73 -5.98 6.03 13.26
CA LEU A 73 -5.54 6.99 12.24
C LEU A 73 -6.57 7.10 11.11
N VAL A 74 -6.99 5.99 10.51
CA VAL A 74 -8.00 5.97 9.44
C VAL A 74 -9.30 6.63 9.90
N SER A 75 -9.74 6.34 11.12
CA SER A 75 -10.96 6.95 11.70
C SER A 75 -10.80 8.47 11.89
N CYS A 76 -9.62 8.94 12.31
CA CYS A 76 -9.31 10.36 12.43
C CYS A 76 -9.28 11.05 11.06
N LEU A 77 -8.83 10.36 10.02
CA LEU A 77 -8.71 10.89 8.67
C LEU A 77 -10.01 10.84 7.86
N ALA A 78 -10.99 10.02 8.26
CA ALA A 78 -12.24 9.80 7.53
C ALA A 78 -12.99 11.07 7.08
N PRO A 79 -12.99 12.20 7.83
CA PRO A 79 -13.62 13.44 7.38
C PRO A 79 -12.91 14.16 6.22
N TYR A 80 -11.65 13.82 5.92
CA TYR A 80 -10.80 14.59 4.99
C TYR A 80 -10.66 13.88 3.64
N GLN A 81 -11.58 14.14 2.72
CA GLN A 81 -11.57 13.54 1.38
C GLN A 81 -10.47 14.08 0.44
N CYS A 82 -9.80 15.17 0.84
CA CYS A 82 -8.72 15.79 0.08
C CYS A 82 -7.34 15.12 0.32
N MET A 83 -7.29 14.07 1.13
CA MET A 83 -6.06 13.34 1.42
C MET A 83 -5.48 12.70 0.15
N GLY A 84 -4.14 12.70 0.09
CA GLY A 84 -3.35 12.07 -0.94
C GLY A 84 -1.86 12.29 -0.66
N PRO A 85 -0.98 12.03 -1.65
CA PRO A 85 0.45 12.19 -1.47
C PRO A 85 0.90 13.63 -1.12
N ASN A 86 0.21 14.69 -1.58
CA ASN A 86 0.59 16.07 -1.23
C ASN A 86 0.49 16.33 0.27
N ALA A 87 -0.42 15.67 1.00
CA ALA A 87 -0.49 15.81 2.46
C ALA A 87 0.85 15.46 3.14
N TYR A 88 1.56 14.45 2.63
CA TYR A 88 2.86 14.05 3.18
C TYR A 88 3.99 14.98 2.74
N VAL A 89 3.88 15.62 1.57
CA VAL A 89 4.78 16.72 1.19
C VAL A 89 4.62 17.90 2.15
N HIS A 90 3.38 18.24 2.54
CA HIS A 90 3.10 19.23 3.59
C HIS A 90 3.65 18.83 4.97
N PHE A 91 3.85 17.54 5.20
CA PHE A 91 4.51 17.00 6.40
C PHE A 91 6.00 16.72 6.19
N ASN A 92 6.65 17.48 5.31
CA ASN A 92 8.08 17.43 5.03
C ASN A 92 8.62 16.02 4.75
N ALA A 93 7.86 15.17 4.05
CA ALA A 93 8.43 13.95 3.47
C ALA A 93 9.64 14.31 2.59
N ALA A 94 10.70 13.49 2.64
CA ALA A 94 12.00 13.79 2.07
C ALA A 94 11.96 14.04 0.55
N ASN A 95 11.00 13.43 -0.15
CA ASN A 95 10.74 13.62 -1.58
C ASN A 95 9.33 13.14 -1.95
N ALA A 96 8.93 13.39 -3.20
CA ALA A 96 7.63 12.98 -3.72
C ALA A 96 7.42 11.45 -3.69
N THR A 97 8.47 10.66 -3.96
CA THR A 97 8.38 9.19 -3.88
C THR A 97 8.01 8.74 -2.48
N GLN A 98 8.69 9.25 -1.45
CA GLN A 98 8.39 8.91 -0.07
C GLN A 98 6.98 9.38 0.34
N ALA A 99 6.55 10.55 -0.13
CA ALA A 99 5.19 11.04 0.11
C ALA A 99 4.13 10.10 -0.47
N GLN A 100 4.38 9.57 -1.67
CA GLN A 100 3.52 8.58 -2.30
C GLN A 100 3.55 7.23 -1.60
N ASP A 101 4.72 6.78 -1.15
CA ASP A 101 4.87 5.54 -0.39
C ASP A 101 4.04 5.59 0.90
N TYR A 102 4.06 6.70 1.65
CA TYR A 102 3.21 6.85 2.84
C TYR A 102 1.70 6.82 2.51
N TRP A 103 1.32 7.37 1.36
CA TRP A 103 -0.08 7.33 0.92
C TRP A 103 -0.53 5.90 0.59
N ILE A 104 0.30 5.16 -0.14
CA ILE A 104 0.08 3.75 -0.44
C ILE A 104 0.05 2.93 0.85
N ASP A 105 0.99 3.15 1.76
CA ASP A 105 1.07 2.46 3.05
C ASP A 105 -0.19 2.66 3.88
N LEU A 106 -0.78 3.86 3.90
CA LEU A 106 -2.06 4.10 4.58
C LEU A 106 -3.19 3.27 3.96
N ALA A 107 -3.29 3.23 2.64
CA ALA A 107 -4.33 2.46 1.94
C ALA A 107 -4.17 0.95 2.14
N VAL A 108 -2.93 0.46 2.04
CA VAL A 108 -2.59 -0.94 2.30
C VAL A 108 -2.84 -1.30 3.77
N SER A 109 -2.45 -0.43 4.71
CA SER A 109 -2.72 -0.63 6.14
C SER A 109 -4.20 -0.73 6.45
N ASN A 110 -5.04 0.10 5.80
CA ASN A 110 -6.49 0.02 5.94
C ASN A 110 -7.05 -1.34 5.48
N TYR A 111 -6.51 -1.92 4.41
CA TYR A 111 -6.85 -3.29 4.02
C TYR A 111 -6.33 -4.31 5.04
N GLN A 112 -5.04 -4.27 5.38
CA GLN A 112 -4.36 -5.23 6.26
C GLN A 112 -4.94 -5.26 7.68
N CYS A 113 -5.46 -4.14 8.17
CA CYS A 113 -6.06 -3.99 9.49
C CYS A 113 -7.59 -3.98 9.50
N GLY A 114 -8.20 -4.01 8.31
CA GLY A 114 -9.63 -4.18 8.10
C GLY A 114 -9.94 -5.58 7.59
N VAL A 115 -10.50 -5.66 6.38
CA VAL A 115 -10.97 -6.93 5.78
C VAL A 115 -9.86 -7.97 5.55
N GLY A 116 -8.61 -7.53 5.42
CA GLY A 116 -7.45 -8.41 5.27
C GLY A 116 -6.88 -8.94 6.59
N TYR A 117 -7.35 -8.46 7.75
CA TYR A 117 -6.71 -8.73 9.04
C TYR A 117 -6.57 -10.22 9.36
N ASN A 118 -7.62 -11.01 9.15
CA ASN A 118 -7.56 -12.44 9.41
C ASN A 118 -6.49 -13.12 8.54
N LEU A 119 -6.42 -12.77 7.25
CA LEU A 119 -5.41 -13.30 6.33
C LEU A 119 -3.99 -12.85 6.73
N THR A 120 -3.82 -11.60 7.18
CA THR A 120 -2.56 -11.13 7.75
C THR A 120 -2.14 -12.02 8.91
N MET A 121 -3.06 -12.29 9.84
CA MET A 121 -2.76 -13.07 11.05
C MET A 121 -2.52 -14.55 10.76
N THR A 122 -3.13 -15.15 9.73
CA THR A 122 -2.94 -16.57 9.40
C THR A 122 -1.75 -16.81 8.49
N GLU A 123 -1.56 -15.98 7.47
CA GLU A 123 -0.61 -16.27 6.39
C GLU A 123 0.76 -15.58 6.57
N PHE A 124 0.92 -14.66 7.53
CA PHE A 124 2.09 -13.78 7.62
C PHE A 124 3.44 -14.50 7.46
N TYR A 125 3.69 -15.55 8.26
CA TYR A 125 4.98 -16.23 8.23
C TYR A 125 5.22 -16.95 6.91
N CYS A 126 4.16 -17.53 6.34
CA CYS A 126 4.29 -18.18 5.04
C CYS A 126 4.54 -17.16 3.94
N MET A 127 3.79 -16.05 3.91
CA MET A 127 3.99 -14.99 2.92
C MET A 127 5.39 -14.37 3.02
N ALA A 128 5.89 -14.13 4.24
CA ALA A 128 7.24 -13.64 4.45
C ALA A 128 8.29 -14.60 3.88
N PHE A 129 8.21 -15.90 4.23
CA PHE A 129 9.08 -16.93 3.66
C PHE A 129 8.96 -17.00 2.13
N CYS A 130 7.74 -16.92 1.61
CA CYS A 130 7.45 -17.05 0.20
C CYS A 130 8.08 -15.92 -0.61
N ARG A 131 7.93 -14.69 -0.11
CA ARG A 131 8.56 -13.53 -0.72
C ARG A 131 10.05 -13.72 -0.85
N ASP A 132 10.73 -14.05 0.27
CA ASP A 132 12.18 -14.25 0.27
C ASP A 132 12.62 -15.37 -0.68
N ARG A 133 11.85 -16.46 -0.75
CA ARG A 133 12.18 -17.63 -1.56
C ARG A 133 11.94 -17.43 -3.06
N TYR A 134 10.94 -16.63 -3.43
CA TYR A 134 10.45 -16.47 -4.80
C TYR A 134 10.59 -15.04 -5.32
N THR A 135 11.43 -14.20 -4.71
CA THR A 135 11.75 -12.83 -5.18
C THR A 135 11.98 -12.77 -6.69
N PRO A 136 12.80 -13.65 -7.31
CA PRO A 136 13.03 -13.56 -8.76
C PRO A 136 11.77 -13.78 -9.60
N ASP A 137 10.84 -14.63 -9.15
CA ASP A 137 9.59 -14.90 -9.84
C ASP A 137 8.61 -13.73 -9.67
N LEU A 138 8.60 -13.10 -8.49
CA LEU A 138 7.81 -11.89 -8.22
C LEU A 138 8.32 -10.71 -9.06
N ASP A 139 9.63 -10.48 -9.09
CA ASP A 139 10.26 -9.44 -9.92
C ASP A 139 9.96 -9.67 -11.41
N ALA A 140 9.87 -10.93 -11.84
CA ALA A 140 9.49 -11.27 -13.22
C ALA A 140 8.01 -10.96 -13.51
N CYS A 141 7.09 -11.14 -12.55
CA CYS A 141 5.70 -10.69 -12.71
C CYS A 141 5.64 -9.17 -12.93
N ASP A 142 6.33 -8.40 -12.08
CA ASP A 142 6.35 -6.93 -12.16
C ASP A 142 6.97 -6.44 -13.48
N ALA A 143 8.11 -7.01 -13.87
CA ALA A 143 8.79 -6.65 -15.11
C ALA A 143 7.94 -6.95 -16.36
N GLN A 144 7.11 -7.99 -16.31
CA GLN A 144 6.26 -8.39 -17.43
C GLN A 144 5.18 -7.34 -17.75
N VAL A 145 4.76 -6.51 -16.79
CA VAL A 145 3.80 -5.42 -17.03
C VAL A 145 4.31 -4.48 -18.11
N ASN A 146 5.57 -4.04 -18.01
CA ASN A 146 6.19 -3.14 -18.98
C ASN A 146 6.31 -3.78 -20.36
N VAL A 147 6.66 -5.07 -20.40
CA VAL A 147 6.75 -5.83 -21.66
C VAL A 147 5.39 -5.95 -22.32
N ASP A 148 4.34 -6.26 -21.56
CA ASP A 148 2.99 -6.42 -22.08
C ASP A 148 2.43 -5.09 -22.61
N VAL A 149 2.63 -3.99 -21.88
CA VAL A 149 2.21 -2.64 -22.32
C VAL A 149 2.98 -2.21 -23.56
N ALA A 150 4.30 -2.42 -23.61
CA ALA A 150 5.10 -2.14 -24.81
C ALA A 150 4.67 -3.00 -26.02
N GLY A 151 4.17 -4.21 -25.76
CA GLY A 151 3.56 -5.09 -26.75
C GLY A 151 2.13 -4.70 -27.18
N GLY A 152 1.58 -3.60 -26.65
CA GLY A 152 0.26 -3.09 -27.00
C GLY A 152 -0.89 -3.57 -26.11
N MET A 153 -0.60 -4.27 -25.00
CA MET A 153 -1.61 -4.61 -24.00
C MET A 153 -2.10 -3.34 -23.28
N ASN A 154 -3.40 -3.27 -23.01
CA ASN A 154 -3.96 -2.22 -22.16
C ASN A 154 -3.36 -2.30 -20.74
N VAL A 155 -3.04 -1.16 -20.14
CA VAL A 155 -2.39 -1.09 -18.81
C VAL A 155 -3.18 -1.82 -17.72
N CYS A 156 -4.51 -1.70 -17.68
CA CYS A 156 -5.33 -2.38 -16.68
C CYS A 156 -5.27 -3.91 -16.85
N ALA A 157 -5.24 -4.40 -18.09
CA ALA A 157 -5.11 -5.83 -18.38
C ALA A 157 -3.72 -6.37 -17.99
N ALA A 158 -2.66 -5.59 -18.22
CA ALA A 158 -1.31 -5.93 -17.81
C ALA A 158 -1.18 -5.99 -16.27
N MET A 159 -1.77 -5.02 -15.56
CA MET A 159 -1.83 -5.01 -14.10
C MET A 159 -2.62 -6.20 -13.53
N GLN A 160 -3.79 -6.52 -14.09
CA GLN A 160 -4.55 -7.70 -13.68
C GLN A 160 -3.75 -8.99 -13.88
N LYS A 161 -2.98 -9.08 -14.96
CA LYS A 161 -2.12 -10.24 -15.24
C LYS A 161 -0.99 -10.36 -14.22
N ASP A 162 -0.38 -9.24 -13.83
CA ASP A 162 0.60 -9.20 -12.74
C ASP A 162 -0.01 -9.63 -11.39
N TYR A 163 -1.18 -9.11 -11.01
CA TYR A 163 -1.86 -9.52 -9.78
C TYR A 163 -2.11 -11.03 -9.75
N ASN A 164 -2.56 -11.60 -10.87
CA ASN A 164 -2.79 -13.04 -11.01
C ASN A 164 -1.47 -13.83 -10.94
N CYS A 165 -0.37 -13.30 -11.47
CA CYS A 165 0.95 -13.90 -11.43
C CYS A 165 1.45 -14.00 -9.98
N GLN A 166 1.47 -12.87 -9.26
CA GLN A 166 1.89 -12.83 -7.86
C GLN A 166 0.98 -13.66 -6.97
N ALA A 167 -0.35 -13.51 -7.09
CA ALA A 167 -1.31 -14.30 -6.32
C ALA A 167 -1.13 -15.80 -6.51
N LYS A 168 -0.76 -16.26 -7.71
CA LYS A 168 -0.47 -17.66 -8.00
C LYS A 168 0.82 -18.14 -7.33
N ILE A 169 1.88 -17.33 -7.32
CA ILE A 169 3.13 -17.65 -6.61
C ILE A 169 2.82 -17.89 -5.13
N TYR A 170 2.16 -16.94 -4.47
CA TYR A 170 1.79 -17.08 -3.06
C TYR A 170 0.81 -18.23 -2.83
N SER A 171 -0.14 -18.46 -3.74
CA SER A 171 -1.08 -19.58 -3.63
C SER A 171 -0.41 -20.96 -3.65
N ASN A 172 0.61 -21.12 -4.49
CA ASN A 172 1.32 -22.40 -4.63
C ASN A 172 2.30 -22.66 -3.48
N CYS A 173 2.82 -21.58 -2.90
CA CYS A 173 3.86 -21.57 -1.89
C CYS A 173 3.28 -21.68 -0.47
N CYS A 174 2.14 -21.04 -0.26
CA CYS A 174 1.36 -21.06 0.97
C CYS A 174 0.04 -21.78 0.69
N ASP A 175 -1.03 -21.02 0.53
CA ASP A 175 -2.33 -21.51 0.13
C ASP A 175 -3.13 -20.41 -0.59
N THR A 176 -4.37 -20.74 -0.97
CA THR A 176 -5.25 -19.78 -1.66
C THR A 176 -5.48 -18.48 -0.88
N ASN A 177 -5.46 -18.50 0.45
CA ASN A 177 -5.65 -17.30 1.28
C ASN A 177 -4.48 -16.33 1.11
N ALA A 178 -3.24 -16.82 1.02
CA ALA A 178 -2.09 -15.98 0.73
C ALA A 178 -2.20 -15.31 -0.65
N GLY A 179 -2.68 -16.04 -1.66
CA GLY A 179 -2.94 -15.47 -2.98
C GLY A 179 -4.03 -14.40 -2.97
N VAL A 180 -5.13 -14.65 -2.26
CA VAL A 180 -6.21 -13.67 -2.06
C VAL A 180 -5.66 -12.41 -1.38
N TYR A 181 -4.85 -12.58 -0.34
CA TYR A 181 -4.25 -11.47 0.39
C TYR A 181 -3.40 -10.59 -0.52
N ILE A 182 -2.45 -11.17 -1.24
CA ILE A 182 -1.52 -10.42 -2.08
C ILE A 182 -2.23 -9.68 -3.20
N CYS A 183 -3.22 -10.30 -3.86
CA CYS A 183 -4.02 -9.61 -4.87
C CYS A 183 -4.68 -8.35 -4.28
N ASN A 184 -5.33 -8.46 -3.12
CA ASN A 184 -6.05 -7.34 -2.53
C ASN A 184 -5.12 -6.26 -1.96
N VAL A 185 -3.91 -6.61 -1.50
CA VAL A 185 -2.89 -5.61 -1.15
C VAL A 185 -2.49 -4.82 -2.39
N ASN A 186 -2.24 -5.48 -3.52
CA ASN A 186 -1.86 -4.82 -4.76
C ASN A 186 -3.00 -3.92 -5.27
N LEU A 187 -4.24 -4.40 -5.20
CA LEU A 187 -5.43 -3.62 -5.54
C LEU A 187 -5.59 -2.39 -4.62
N ALA A 188 -5.36 -2.52 -3.31
CA ALA A 188 -5.43 -1.40 -2.38
C ALA A 188 -4.37 -0.33 -2.71
N GLY A 189 -3.12 -0.75 -2.98
CA GLY A 189 -2.04 0.16 -3.35
C GLY A 189 -2.29 0.85 -4.68
N THR A 190 -2.73 0.12 -5.71
CA THR A 190 -3.11 0.73 -7.00
C THR A 190 -4.27 1.70 -6.86
N ASN A 191 -5.32 1.36 -6.12
CA ASN A 191 -6.46 2.27 -5.93
C ASN A 191 -6.07 3.57 -5.23
N ALA A 192 -5.01 3.56 -4.41
CA ALA A 192 -4.47 4.76 -3.80
C ALA A 192 -3.79 5.68 -4.83
N VAL A 193 -3.10 5.10 -5.81
CA VAL A 193 -2.34 5.85 -6.83
C VAL A 193 -3.20 6.27 -8.01
N ASP A 194 -3.91 5.31 -8.60
CA ASP A 194 -4.77 5.50 -9.75
C ASP A 194 -5.95 4.50 -9.70
N PRO A 195 -7.13 4.95 -9.23
CA PRO A 195 -8.30 4.09 -9.15
C PRO A 195 -8.99 3.87 -10.50
N THR A 196 -8.50 4.42 -11.62
CA THR A 196 -9.18 4.40 -12.92
C THR A 196 -9.54 2.99 -13.37
N CYS A 197 -8.60 2.05 -13.32
CA CYS A 197 -8.83 0.67 -13.74
C CYS A 197 -9.84 -0.06 -12.84
N SER A 198 -9.80 0.19 -11.52
CA SER A 198 -10.72 -0.40 -10.55
C SER A 198 -12.14 0.18 -10.68
N ASN A 199 -12.27 1.50 -10.82
CA ASN A 199 -13.55 2.18 -11.05
C ASN A 199 -14.21 1.74 -12.36
N ALA A 200 -13.41 1.34 -13.36
CA ALA A 200 -13.89 0.76 -14.60
C ALA A 200 -14.22 -0.75 -14.50
N GLY A 201 -14.00 -1.38 -13.35
CA GLY A 201 -14.22 -2.81 -13.15
C GLY A 201 -13.23 -3.72 -13.89
N LEU A 202 -12.05 -3.18 -14.26
CA LEU A 202 -11.02 -3.90 -15.02
C LEU A 202 -9.96 -4.56 -14.12
N LEU A 203 -9.94 -4.20 -12.84
CA LEU A 203 -9.17 -4.89 -11.80
C LEU A 203 -10.13 -5.60 -10.85
N SER A 204 -9.80 -6.83 -10.51
CA SER A 204 -10.58 -7.67 -9.61
C SER A 204 -9.68 -8.62 -8.83
N CYS A 205 -10.01 -8.80 -7.56
CA CYS A 205 -9.40 -9.78 -6.68
C CYS A 205 -10.48 -10.59 -5.97
N PRO A 206 -10.22 -11.88 -5.68
CA PRO A 206 -11.13 -12.66 -4.83
C PRO A 206 -11.35 -11.96 -3.48
N GLN A 207 -12.54 -12.10 -2.92
CA GLN A 207 -12.81 -11.52 -1.59
C GLN A 207 -12.12 -12.35 -0.50
N PRO A 208 -11.56 -11.69 0.54
CA PRO A 208 -11.15 -12.37 1.77
C PRO A 208 -12.33 -13.18 2.35
N LYS A 209 -12.05 -14.40 2.83
CA LYS A 209 -13.04 -15.26 3.50
C LYS A 209 -12.95 -15.15 5.01
#